data_AF-A0A7V7MPM0-F1
#
_entry.id   AF-A0A7V7MPM0-F1
#
_cell.length_a   1.000
_cell.length_b   1.000
_cell.length_c   1.000
_cell.angle_alpha   90.00
_cell.angle_beta   90.00
_cell.angle_gamma   90.00
#
_symmetry.space_group_name_H-M   'P 1'
#
loop_
_entity.id
_entity.type
_entity.pdbx_description
1 polymer ?
#
loop_
_entity_poly.entity_id
_entity_poly.type
_entity_poly.pdbx_seq_one_letter_code
_entity_poly.pdbx_strand_id
1 'polypeptide(L)'
;MAYFEEHNLSCIWISPYHGFHAQDLRFLKDSPSIRGVSLSDASNIDIDGLQFLENNLELLGIVNNRQPLDLARFPRLEEFRAEWHPGIRISSDCRKLQILDLSKYKPKNKDLSE
;
A
#
# COMPACT_ATOMS: atom_id res chain seq x y z
N MET A 1 -4.58 -16.63 11.37
CA MET A 1 -5.27 -15.32 11.37
C MET A 1 -6.11 -15.01 12.60
N ALA A 2 -6.50 -15.99 13.43
CA ALA A 2 -7.28 -15.74 14.66
C ALA A 2 -6.74 -14.62 15.57
N TYR A 3 -5.41 -14.46 15.63
CA TYR A 3 -4.74 -13.43 16.43
C TYR A 3 -5.13 -11.99 16.06
N PHE A 4 -5.32 -11.67 14.78
CA PHE A 4 -5.69 -10.30 14.36
C PHE A 4 -7.10 -9.95 14.83
N GLU A 5 -8.02 -10.90 14.70
CA GLU A 5 -9.41 -10.72 15.10
C GLU A 5 -9.55 -10.70 16.63
N GLU A 6 -8.87 -11.60 17.33
CA GLU A 6 -8.86 -11.69 18.80
C GLU A 6 -8.35 -10.40 19.46
N HIS A 7 -7.35 -9.76 18.85
CA HIS A 7 -6.72 -8.56 19.38
C HIS A 7 -7.15 -7.27 18.68
N ASN A 8 -8.17 -7.34 17.80
CA ASN A 8 -8.68 -6.20 17.03
C ASN A 8 -7.57 -5.41 16.30
N LEU A 9 -6.59 -6.15 15.75
CA LEU A 9 -5.51 -5.57 14.96
C LEU A 9 -6.04 -5.36 13.54
N SER A 10 -6.03 -4.11 13.09
CA SER A 10 -6.47 -3.72 11.75
C SER A 10 -5.31 -3.38 10.81
N CYS A 11 -4.09 -3.25 11.34
CA CYS A 11 -2.91 -2.87 10.57
C CYS A 11 -1.82 -3.93 10.68
N ILE A 12 -1.13 -4.20 9.58
CA ILE A 12 0.05 -5.07 9.56
C ILE A 12 1.26 -4.29 9.05
N TRP A 13 2.39 -4.50 9.72
CA TRP A 13 3.69 -4.07 9.24
C TRP A 13 4.50 -5.27 8.76
N ILE A 14 5.01 -5.18 7.54
CA ILE A 14 5.69 -6.24 6.81
C ILE A 14 7.08 -5.74 6.48
N SER A 15 8.09 -6.48 6.91
CA SER A 15 9.48 -6.07 6.74
C SER A 15 10.39 -7.27 6.51
N PRO A 16 11.07 -7.36 5.35
CA PRO A 16 12.15 -8.32 5.15
C PRO A 16 13.24 -8.21 6.22
N TYR A 17 13.49 -7.01 6.73
CA TYR A 17 14.45 -6.74 7.81
C TYR A 17 14.02 -7.29 9.17
N HIS A 18 12.76 -7.68 9.34
CA HIS A 18 12.22 -8.25 10.58
C HIS A 18 11.67 -9.68 10.40
N GLY A 19 12.25 -10.45 9.45
CA GLY A 19 11.99 -11.88 9.33
C GLY A 19 10.79 -12.24 8.43
N PHE A 20 10.25 -11.28 7.67
CA PHE A 20 9.32 -11.61 6.59
C PHE A 20 10.10 -12.20 5.40
N HIS A 21 9.85 -13.47 5.09
CA HIS A 21 10.60 -14.20 4.05
C HIS A 21 9.76 -14.55 2.81
N ALA A 22 8.44 -14.28 2.83
CA ALA A 22 7.62 -14.55 1.66
C ALA A 22 7.94 -13.56 0.54
N GLN A 23 7.81 -14.04 -0.70
CA GLN A 23 8.06 -13.25 -1.90
C GLN A 23 6.79 -12.56 -2.42
N ASP A 24 5.67 -12.73 -1.74
CA ASP A 24 4.38 -12.18 -2.14
C ASP A 24 3.49 -11.91 -0.92
N LEU A 25 2.42 -11.16 -1.15
CA LEU A 25 1.43 -10.82 -0.14
C LEU A 25 0.16 -11.69 -0.20
N ARG A 26 0.21 -12.90 -0.78
CA ARG A 26 -1.00 -13.73 -0.95
C ARG A 26 -1.63 -14.19 0.36
N PHE A 27 -0.88 -14.16 1.46
CA PHE A 27 -1.41 -14.45 2.79
C PHE A 27 -2.50 -13.46 3.22
N LEU A 28 -2.56 -12.26 2.62
CA LEU A 28 -3.60 -11.26 2.92
C LEU A 28 -5.01 -11.76 2.58
N LYS A 29 -5.16 -12.74 1.67
CA LYS A 29 -6.45 -13.36 1.34
C LYS A 29 -7.16 -13.96 2.56
N ASP A 30 -6.39 -14.42 3.53
CA ASP A 30 -6.89 -15.09 4.73
C ASP A 30 -7.24 -14.07 5.84
N SER A 31 -7.04 -12.78 5.57
CA SER A 31 -7.10 -11.65 6.50
C SER A 31 -7.89 -10.44 5.95
N PRO A 32 -9.12 -10.62 5.44
CA PRO A 32 -9.85 -9.53 4.79
C PRO A 32 -10.21 -8.37 5.74
N SER A 33 -10.12 -8.56 7.05
CA SER A 33 -10.34 -7.53 8.08
C SER A 33 -9.20 -6.52 8.22
N ILE A 34 -8.05 -6.76 7.59
CA ILE A 34 -6.94 -5.79 7.57
C ILE A 34 -7.36 -4.55 6.78
N ARG A 35 -7.15 -3.39 7.41
CA ARG A 35 -7.44 -2.04 6.88
C ARG A 35 -6.15 -1.25 6.63
N GLY A 36 -5.03 -1.64 7.22
CA GLY A 36 -3.75 -0.97 7.03
C GLY A 36 -2.61 -1.93 6.69
N VAL A 37 -1.81 -1.56 5.70
CA VAL A 37 -0.61 -2.32 5.32
C VAL A 37 0.57 -1.36 5.22
N SER A 38 1.68 -1.71 5.87
CA SER A 38 2.94 -0.99 5.76
C SER A 38 4.07 -1.94 5.37
N LEU A 39 4.71 -1.70 4.24
CA LEU A 39 5.85 -2.47 3.73
C LEU A 39 7.11 -1.60 3.78
N SER A 40 8.11 -2.00 4.58
CA SER A 40 9.38 -1.28 4.71
C SER A 40 10.36 -1.51 3.55
N ASP A 41 10.19 -2.58 2.79
CA ASP A 41 10.94 -2.85 1.56
C ASP A 41 10.17 -3.81 0.65
N ALA A 42 9.65 -3.28 -0.45
CA ALA A 42 8.89 -4.03 -1.44
C ALA A 42 9.71 -4.37 -2.70
N SER A 43 11.03 -4.21 -2.68
CA SER A 43 11.87 -4.36 -3.89
C SER A 43 11.85 -5.76 -4.49
N ASN A 44 11.62 -6.79 -3.67
CA ASN A 44 11.57 -8.20 -4.06
C ASN A 44 10.29 -8.90 -3.57
N ILE A 45 9.22 -8.14 -3.28
CA ILE A 45 7.93 -8.68 -2.83
C ILE A 45 6.89 -8.36 -3.89
N ASP A 46 6.22 -9.37 -4.43
CA ASP A 46 5.03 -9.21 -5.27
C ASP A 46 3.89 -8.60 -4.45
N ILE A 47 3.48 -7.39 -4.86
CA ILE A 47 2.45 -6.61 -4.16
C ILE A 47 1.04 -6.88 -4.68
N ASP A 48 0.85 -7.77 -5.67
CA ASP A 48 -0.48 -8.08 -6.21
C ASP A 48 -1.41 -8.67 -5.14
N GLY A 49 -0.85 -9.24 -4.06
CA GLY A 49 -1.63 -9.67 -2.90
C GLY A 49 -2.40 -8.54 -2.19
N LEU A 50 -2.05 -7.26 -2.41
CA LEU A 50 -2.86 -6.12 -1.94
C LEU A 50 -4.29 -6.14 -2.51
N GLN A 51 -4.50 -6.80 -3.67
CA GLN A 51 -5.83 -6.89 -4.27
C GLN A 51 -6.86 -7.58 -3.36
N PHE A 52 -6.41 -8.44 -2.46
CA PHE A 52 -7.30 -9.11 -1.50
C PHE A 52 -7.90 -8.13 -0.48
N LEU A 53 -7.35 -6.91 -0.39
CA LEU A 53 -7.80 -5.85 0.51
C LEU A 53 -8.46 -4.67 -0.21
N GLU A 54 -8.73 -4.73 -1.52
CA GLU A 54 -9.28 -3.61 -2.32
C GLU A 54 -10.42 -2.86 -1.64
N ASN A 55 -11.37 -3.61 -1.06
CA ASN A 55 -12.57 -3.04 -0.47
C ASN A 55 -12.40 -2.53 0.96
N ASN A 56 -11.27 -2.79 1.63
CA ASN A 56 -11.06 -2.51 3.05
C ASN A 56 -9.81 -1.70 3.36
N LEU A 57 -8.85 -1.60 2.43
CA LEU A 57 -7.59 -0.89 2.65
C LEU A 57 -7.82 0.62 2.77
N GLU A 58 -7.45 1.16 3.92
CA GLU A 58 -7.55 2.56 4.33
C GLU A 58 -6.18 3.22 4.45
N LEU A 59 -5.15 2.44 4.83
CA LEU A 59 -3.78 2.91 4.94
C LEU A 59 -2.85 2.01 4.14
N LEU A 60 -2.05 2.61 3.27
CA LEU A 60 -0.98 1.92 2.55
C LEU A 60 0.33 2.71 2.65
N GLY A 61 1.30 2.13 3.34
CA GLY A 61 2.69 2.56 3.34
C GLY A 61 3.54 1.59 2.54
N ILE A 62 4.32 2.05 1.57
CA ILE A 62 5.20 1.17 0.80
C ILE A 62 6.52 1.83 0.42
N VAL A 63 7.62 1.25 0.88
CA VAL A 63 8.98 1.73 0.62
C VAL A 63 9.69 0.80 -0.36
N ASN A 64 10.57 1.34 -1.20
CA ASN A 64 11.33 0.61 -2.23
C ASN A 64 10.47 -0.19 -3.22
N ASN A 65 9.23 0.22 -3.47
CA ASN A 65 8.38 -0.41 -4.48
C ASN A 65 8.88 -0.11 -5.90
N ARG A 66 8.91 -1.16 -6.74
CA ARG A 66 9.25 -1.07 -8.17
C ARG A 66 8.09 -1.46 -9.09
N GLN A 67 6.94 -1.78 -8.51
CA GLN A 67 5.75 -2.23 -9.24
C GLN A 67 4.78 -1.06 -9.45
N PRO A 68 4.07 -1.01 -10.58
CA PRO A 68 3.00 -0.03 -10.78
C PRO A 68 1.90 -0.21 -9.72
N LEU A 69 1.22 0.88 -9.38
CA LEU A 69 0.16 0.86 -8.38
C LEU A 69 -0.94 1.82 -8.81
N ASP A 70 -2.15 1.31 -9.00
CA ASP A 70 -3.33 2.12 -9.27
C ASP A 70 -4.13 2.31 -7.99
N LEU A 71 -4.10 3.53 -7.43
CA LEU A 71 -4.77 3.83 -6.17
C LEU A 71 -6.30 3.84 -6.32
N ALA A 72 -6.83 3.94 -7.55
CA ALA A 72 -8.28 3.87 -7.79
C ALA A 72 -8.88 2.50 -7.43
N ARG A 73 -8.04 1.45 -7.37
CA ARG A 73 -8.44 0.10 -6.93
C ARG A 73 -8.83 0.03 -5.46
N PHE A 74 -8.42 1.03 -4.66
CA PHE A 74 -8.66 1.06 -3.21
C PHE A 74 -9.62 2.20 -2.87
N PRO A 75 -10.95 2.04 -3.09
CA PRO A 75 -11.94 3.10 -2.91
C PRO A 75 -12.06 3.60 -1.46
N ARG A 76 -11.52 2.86 -0.49
CA ARG A 76 -11.48 3.24 0.93
C ARG A 76 -10.15 3.84 1.36
N LEU A 77 -9.16 3.96 0.48
CA LEU A 77 -7.83 4.44 0.84
C LEU A 77 -7.91 5.90 1.30
N GLU A 78 -7.50 6.14 2.53
CA GLU A 78 -7.47 7.45 3.19
C GLU A 78 -6.05 7.99 3.27
N GLU A 79 -5.07 7.10 3.43
CA GLU A 79 -3.66 7.46 3.56
C GLU A 79 -2.77 6.59 2.66
N PHE A 80 -2.01 7.25 1.79
CA PHE A 80 -0.99 6.62 0.97
C PHE A 80 0.37 7.27 1.20
N ARG A 81 1.36 6.45 1.54
CA ARG A 81 2.77 6.86 1.68
C ARG A 81 3.67 5.98 0.86
N ALA A 82 4.47 6.57 -0.04
CA ALA A 82 5.40 5.81 -0.84
C ALA A 82 6.63 6.59 -1.27
N GLU A 83 7.64 5.86 -1.78
CA GLU A 83 8.58 6.47 -2.71
C GLU A 83 7.91 6.65 -4.08
N TRP A 84 8.18 7.78 -4.73
CA TRP A 84 7.65 8.07 -6.05
C TRP A 84 8.08 7.02 -7.08
N HIS A 85 7.11 6.55 -7.87
CA HIS A 85 7.29 5.63 -8.97
C HIS A 85 6.38 6.05 -10.14
N PRO A 86 6.87 6.10 -11.40
CA PRO A 86 6.07 6.57 -12.54
C PRO A 86 4.85 5.69 -12.84
N GLY A 87 4.79 4.47 -12.29
CA GLY A 87 3.63 3.59 -12.36
C GLY A 87 2.57 3.83 -11.28
N ILE A 88 2.76 4.80 -10.36
CA ILE A 88 1.73 5.19 -9.40
C ILE A 88 0.68 6.03 -10.15
N ARG A 89 -0.57 5.57 -10.14
CA ARG A 89 -1.71 6.26 -10.73
C ARG A 89 -2.64 6.73 -9.63
N ILE A 90 -2.94 8.02 -9.65
CA ILE A 90 -3.88 8.67 -8.75
C ILE A 90 -4.92 9.34 -9.64
N SER A 91 -6.20 9.07 -9.40
CA SER A 91 -7.31 9.61 -10.18
C SER A 91 -8.39 10.20 -9.27
N SER A 92 -9.42 10.79 -9.87
CA SER A 92 -10.61 11.26 -9.16
C SER A 92 -11.40 10.16 -8.44
N ASP A 93 -11.10 8.88 -8.70
CA ASP A 93 -11.75 7.75 -8.03
C ASP A 93 -11.18 7.48 -6.63
N CYS A 94 -10.02 8.06 -6.29
CA CYS A 94 -9.43 8.05 -4.95
C CYS A 94 -10.18 8.99 -3.98
N ARG A 95 -11.50 8.87 -3.89
CA ARG A 95 -12.40 9.85 -3.24
C ARG A 95 -12.19 10.04 -1.74
N LYS A 96 -11.60 9.04 -1.08
CA LYS A 96 -11.33 9.07 0.36
C LYS A 96 -9.92 9.52 0.72
N LEU A 97 -9.03 9.65 -0.27
CA LEU A 97 -7.62 9.95 -0.03
C LEU A 97 -7.48 11.34 0.57
N GLN A 98 -6.97 11.38 1.80
CA GLN A 98 -6.76 12.61 2.59
C GLN A 98 -5.27 12.91 2.75
N ILE A 99 -4.44 11.86 2.83
CA ILE A 99 -3.00 11.98 3.01
C ILE A 99 -2.30 11.31 1.84
N LEU A 100 -1.52 12.11 1.12
CA LEU A 100 -0.62 11.66 0.07
C LEU A 100 0.81 12.10 0.41
N ASP A 101 1.67 11.14 0.73
CA ASP A 101 3.07 11.36 1.06
C ASP A 101 3.94 10.65 0.02
N LEU A 102 4.56 11.43 -0.86
CA LEU A 102 5.43 10.92 -1.93
C LEU A 102 6.86 11.41 -1.69
N SER A 103 7.70 10.52 -1.19
CA SER A 103 9.13 10.79 -1.07
C SER A 103 9.84 10.63 -2.41
N LYS A 104 10.96 11.33 -2.59
CA LYS A 104 11.76 11.30 -3.85
C LYS A 104 10.94 11.65 -5.10
N TYR A 105 9.87 12.42 -4.94
CA TYR A 105 9.03 12.87 -6.04
C TYR A 105 9.85 13.59 -7.11
N LYS A 106 9.69 13.14 -8.36
CA LYS A 106 10.33 13.75 -9.53
C LYS A 106 9.21 14.33 -10.39
N PRO A 107 8.88 15.62 -10.22
CA PRO A 107 7.83 16.24 -11.00
C PRO A 107 8.25 16.30 -12.47
N LYS A 108 7.29 16.22 -13.40
CA LYS A 108 7.60 16.35 -14.84
C LYS A 108 8.12 17.73 -15.17
N ASN A 109 7.52 18.74 -14.55
CA ASN A 109 7.87 20.14 -14.66
C ASN A 109 8.37 20.65 -13.30
N LYS A 110 9.07 21.79 -13.25
CA LYS A 110 9.49 22.38 -11.97
C LYS A 110 8.40 23.21 -11.29
N ASP A 111 7.15 23.03 -11.71
CA ASP A 111 5.97 23.66 -11.16
C ASP A 111 4.99 22.57 -10.67
N LEU A 112 3.87 23.00 -10.08
CA LEU A 112 2.83 22.10 -9.59
C LEU A 112 1.89 21.61 -10.71
N SER A 113 2.24 21.83 -11.99
CA SER A 113 1.46 21.33 -13.11
C SER A 113 1.96 19.95 -13.55
N GLU A 114 1.03 18.99 -13.65
CA GLU A 114 1.28 17.58 -14.02
C GLU A 114 0.69 17.18 -15.37
#